data_AF-A0A9E4EYN9-F1
#
_entry.id   AF-A0A9E4EYN9-F1
#
_cell.length_a   1.000
_cell.length_b   1.000
_cell.length_c   1.000
_cell.angle_alpha   90.00
_cell.angle_beta   90.00
_cell.angle_gamma   90.00
#
_symmetry.space_group_name_H-M   'P 1'
#
loop_
_entity.id
_entity.type
_entity.pdbx_description
1 polymer ?
#
loop_
_entity_poly.entity_id
_entity_poly.type
_entity_poly.pdbx_seq_one_letter_code
_entity_poly.pdbx_strand_id
1 'polypeptide(L)'
;MSAIGESAYRQEDYKFAEKNFREALAYEPELLHALTGLGWTLYDSNRPDEAFFLFQRANERYPESGSARRGLAYLFYRYGRMKEAKALLGSLDKTRWPELANIEHVLKARAIKGLPAPRLPMEESKQEEPAESPAKSAPLEHEPEEPSTGPQKTPKTEPRPEIVKLSPPEPAPEKIKPPTSHVEPPGPLPPVRKPSLEGMVNIPGGRFTMGVEFSKQSRRSRRRRVILKATGGRPVEVASFRLDKFEVTNALYGDFVRATKGSEPPFWRKVHFTGPHLPVVGVTWQEARAYCAWAGKRLPTEAEWEYAARGAGKGRRYPWGNARRDRNAVFGLSPDAGGPKAVGRRPEGASVHGVEDLAGNVWEWVEDEFNNGRKDARPIRRNGRALRTLKGGSWVNGWWALASSHRTGDLPDRRLPAYGFRCAADAPE
;
A
#
# COMPACT_ATOMS: atom_id res chain seq x y z
N MET A 1 -11.61 0.30 12.96
CA MET A 1 -11.45 1.65 13.54
C MET A 1 -10.19 2.36 13.03
N SER A 2 -9.00 1.76 13.08
CA SER A 2 -7.75 2.41 12.61
C SER A 2 -7.77 2.89 11.15
N ALA A 3 -8.33 2.09 10.21
CA ALA A 3 -8.48 2.51 8.81
C ALA A 3 -9.47 3.69 8.61
N ILE A 4 -10.45 3.84 9.51
CA ILE A 4 -11.36 5.00 9.52
C ILE A 4 -10.61 6.23 10.02
N GLY A 5 -9.79 6.05 11.06
CA GLY A 5 -8.89 7.08 11.57
C GLY A 5 -7.93 7.60 10.51
N GLU A 6 -7.31 6.70 9.74
CA GLU A 6 -6.37 7.08 8.67
C GLU A 6 -7.05 7.84 7.53
N SER A 7 -8.26 7.42 7.15
CA SER A 7 -9.07 8.12 6.15
C SER A 7 -9.41 9.54 6.59
N ALA A 8 -9.75 9.72 7.88
CA ALA A 8 -10.06 11.02 8.45
C ALA A 8 -8.80 11.91 8.53
N TYR A 9 -7.67 11.35 8.95
CA TYR A 9 -6.38 12.05 9.02
C TYR A 9 -5.96 12.59 7.65
N ARG A 10 -6.08 11.78 6.57
CA ARG A 10 -5.79 12.23 5.19
C ARG A 10 -6.75 13.29 4.65
N GLN A 11 -7.91 13.45 5.29
CA GLN A 11 -8.88 14.51 4.98
C GLN A 11 -8.68 15.75 5.86
N GLU A 12 -7.63 15.77 6.68
CA GLU A 12 -7.34 16.81 7.68
C GLU A 12 -8.47 16.95 8.73
N ASP A 13 -9.34 15.93 8.84
CA ASP A 13 -10.33 15.82 9.91
C ASP A 13 -9.69 15.15 11.12
N TYR A 14 -8.79 15.89 11.76
CA TYR A 14 -7.98 15.35 12.85
C TYR A 14 -8.80 14.97 14.09
N LYS A 15 -9.93 15.64 14.34
CA LYS A 15 -10.83 15.28 15.44
C LYS A 15 -11.45 13.91 15.22
N PHE A 16 -11.94 13.64 14.01
CA PHE A 16 -12.51 12.34 13.69
C PHE A 16 -11.44 11.26 13.58
N ALA A 17 -10.24 11.60 13.09
CA ALA A 17 -9.09 10.71 13.07
C ALA A 17 -8.67 10.26 14.47
N GLU A 18 -8.50 11.22 15.39
CA GLU A 18 -8.12 10.97 16.77
C GLU A 18 -9.12 10.04 17.46
N LYS A 19 -10.42 10.33 17.33
CA LYS A 19 -11.49 9.49 17.90
C LYS A 19 -11.34 8.04 17.47
N ASN A 20 -11.21 7.81 16.17
CA ASN A 20 -11.15 6.46 15.61
C ASN A 20 -9.85 5.72 15.93
N PHE A 21 -8.71 6.41 16.02
CA PHE A 21 -7.47 5.79 16.45
C PHE A 21 -7.47 5.47 17.95
N ARG A 22 -8.00 6.35 18.80
CA ARG A 22 -8.16 6.07 20.23
C ARG A 22 -9.11 4.89 20.47
N GLU A 23 -10.22 4.83 19.75
CA GLU A 23 -11.12 3.67 19.78
C GLU A 23 -10.39 2.38 19.34
N ALA A 24 -9.57 2.43 18.28
CA ALA A 24 -8.77 1.27 17.87
C ALA A 24 -7.78 0.81 18.96
N LEU A 25 -7.13 1.74 19.64
CA LEU A 25 -6.20 1.44 20.73
C LEU A 25 -6.89 0.96 22.02
N ALA A 26 -8.17 1.28 22.22
CA ALA A 26 -8.95 0.72 23.31
C ALA A 26 -9.20 -0.79 23.12
N TYR A 27 -9.29 -1.26 21.87
CA TYR A 27 -9.43 -2.68 21.55
C TYR A 27 -8.07 -3.39 21.42
N GLU A 28 -7.10 -2.76 20.77
CA GLU A 28 -5.75 -3.30 20.57
C GLU A 28 -4.70 -2.24 20.94
N PRO A 29 -4.25 -2.18 22.22
CA PRO A 29 -3.39 -1.11 22.73
C PRO A 29 -2.02 -1.01 22.06
N GLU A 30 -1.52 -2.11 21.52
CA GLU A 30 -0.22 -2.20 20.85
C GLU A 30 -0.34 -2.19 19.32
N LEU A 31 -1.51 -1.85 18.76
CA LEU A 31 -1.70 -1.82 17.31
C LEU A 31 -0.82 -0.73 16.69
N LEU A 32 0.29 -1.13 16.07
CA LEU A 32 1.30 -0.23 15.49
C LEU A 32 0.67 0.86 14.61
N HIS A 33 -0.32 0.48 13.81
CA HIS A 33 -0.99 1.37 12.88
C HIS A 33 -1.82 2.45 13.60
N ALA A 34 -2.48 2.10 14.70
CA ALA A 34 -3.24 3.05 15.49
C ALA A 34 -2.34 3.93 16.37
N LEU A 35 -1.24 3.38 16.91
CA LEU A 35 -0.23 4.15 17.65
C LEU A 35 0.41 5.23 16.76
N THR A 36 0.93 4.82 15.60
CA THR A 36 1.58 5.77 14.68
C THR A 36 0.56 6.70 14.01
N GLY A 37 -0.64 6.22 13.67
CA GLY A 37 -1.71 7.04 13.10
C GLY A 37 -2.21 8.12 14.05
N LEU A 38 -2.43 7.76 15.33
CA LEU A 38 -2.77 8.74 16.37
C LEU A 38 -1.60 9.70 16.61
N GLY A 39 -0.35 9.20 16.63
CA GLY A 39 0.84 10.01 16.77
C GLY A 39 0.94 11.10 15.69
N TRP A 40 0.73 10.75 14.42
CA TRP A 40 0.72 11.73 13.32
C TRP A 40 -0.45 12.70 13.42
N THR A 41 -1.63 12.21 13.77
CA THR A 41 -2.82 13.05 13.96
C THR A 41 -2.59 14.12 15.03
N LEU A 42 -2.01 13.73 16.17
CA LEU A 42 -1.70 14.64 17.27
C LEU A 42 -0.55 15.59 16.91
N TYR A 43 0.49 15.09 16.21
CA TYR A 43 1.58 15.92 15.73
C TYR A 43 1.08 17.06 14.81
N ASP A 44 0.26 16.73 13.81
CA ASP A 44 -0.27 17.71 12.85
C ASP A 44 -1.39 18.59 13.45
N SER A 45 -2.03 18.12 14.53
CA SER A 45 -2.96 18.93 15.35
C SER A 45 -2.27 19.77 16.42
N ASN A 46 -0.94 19.88 16.38
CA ASN A 46 -0.12 20.64 17.32
C ASN A 46 -0.19 20.16 18.79
N ARG A 47 -0.25 18.84 19.01
CA ARG A 47 -0.12 18.17 20.32
C ARG A 47 1.11 17.24 20.35
N PRO A 48 2.33 17.80 20.27
CA PRO A 48 3.56 17.05 20.08
C PRO A 48 3.93 16.15 21.27
N ASP A 49 3.58 16.53 22.50
CA ASP A 49 3.96 15.79 23.70
C ASP A 49 3.23 14.45 23.80
N GLU A 50 1.93 14.42 23.48
CA GLU A 50 1.18 13.17 23.37
C GLU A 50 1.60 12.33 22.16
N ALA A 51 1.93 13.00 21.04
CA ALA A 51 2.47 12.31 19.87
C ALA A 51 3.81 11.61 20.20
N PHE A 52 4.64 12.22 21.04
CA PHE A 52 5.93 11.66 21.48
C PHE A 52 5.75 10.32 22.16
N PHE A 53 4.88 10.22 23.17
CA PHE A 53 4.63 8.96 23.87
C PHE A 53 4.11 7.86 22.94
N LEU A 54 3.28 8.19 21.96
CA LEU A 54 2.74 7.22 21.02
C LEU A 54 3.80 6.70 20.04
N PHE A 55 4.65 7.59 19.52
CA PHE A 55 5.75 7.18 18.66
C PHE A 55 6.87 6.47 19.43
N GLN A 56 7.12 6.86 20.68
CA GLN A 56 8.06 6.19 21.57
C GLN A 56 7.59 4.76 21.83
N ARG A 57 6.35 4.58 22.30
CA ARG A 57 5.75 3.26 22.51
C ARG A 57 5.75 2.41 21.24
N ALA A 58 5.40 3.01 20.09
CA ALA A 58 5.45 2.32 18.81
C ALA A 58 6.88 1.91 18.41
N ASN A 59 7.90 2.72 18.71
CA ASN A 59 9.29 2.42 18.38
C ASN A 59 9.93 1.39 19.33
N GLU A 60 9.57 1.42 20.61
CA GLU A 60 10.00 0.41 21.59
C GLU A 60 9.42 -0.97 21.23
N ARG A 61 8.13 -1.01 20.86
CA ARG A 61 7.47 -2.26 20.50
C ARG A 61 7.83 -2.76 19.10
N TYR A 62 8.02 -1.84 18.17
CA TYR A 62 8.28 -2.11 16.76
C TYR A 62 9.47 -1.27 16.27
N PRO A 63 10.70 -1.63 16.68
CA PRO A 63 11.89 -0.86 16.35
C PRO A 63 12.04 -0.70 14.84
N GLU A 64 11.68 -1.68 14.02
CA GLU A 64 11.77 -1.61 12.55
C GLU A 64 10.74 -0.68 11.87
N SER A 65 9.83 -0.07 12.64
CA SER A 65 8.82 0.83 12.10
C SER A 65 9.42 2.17 11.65
N GLY A 66 9.58 2.33 10.34
CA GLY A 66 9.96 3.61 9.74
C GLY A 66 8.98 4.75 10.04
N SER A 67 7.69 4.46 10.27
CA SER A 67 6.71 5.46 10.67
C SER A 67 6.98 5.97 12.10
N ALA A 68 7.24 5.07 13.05
CA ALA A 68 7.54 5.42 14.43
C ALA A 68 8.88 6.17 14.56
N ARG A 69 9.94 5.66 13.91
CA ARG A 69 11.26 6.32 13.90
C ARG A 69 11.21 7.72 13.29
N ARG A 70 10.45 7.92 12.20
CA ARG A 70 10.28 9.25 11.59
C ARG A 70 9.47 10.20 12.46
N GLY A 71 8.39 9.73 13.07
CA GLY A 71 7.59 10.51 14.01
C GLY A 71 8.44 11.03 15.18
N LEU A 72 9.19 10.13 15.82
CA LEU A 72 10.16 10.50 16.86
C LEU A 72 11.24 11.45 16.36
N ALA A 73 11.82 11.20 15.19
CA ALA A 73 12.88 12.05 14.65
C ALA A 73 12.41 13.49 14.39
N TYR A 74 11.20 13.68 13.85
CA TYR A 74 10.64 15.03 13.69
C TYR A 74 10.36 15.71 15.02
N LEU A 75 9.90 14.95 16.02
CA LEU A 75 9.71 15.47 17.37
C LEU A 75 11.04 15.86 18.01
N PHE A 76 12.06 15.00 18.00
CA PHE A 76 13.39 15.32 18.50
C PHE A 76 13.97 16.55 17.81
N TYR A 77 13.82 16.68 16.49
CA TYR A 77 14.21 17.88 15.77
C TYR A 77 13.46 19.12 16.26
N ARG A 78 12.13 19.02 16.48
CA ARG A 78 11.30 20.10 17.04
C ARG A 78 11.71 20.48 18.48
N TYR A 79 12.19 19.54 19.27
CA TYR A 79 12.74 19.75 20.62
C TYR A 79 14.21 20.22 20.61
N GLY A 80 14.82 20.50 19.45
CA GLY A 80 16.22 20.92 19.34
C GLY A 80 17.25 19.78 19.51
N ARG A 81 16.79 18.53 19.64
CA ARG A 81 17.58 17.31 19.83
C ARG A 81 18.01 16.71 18.49
N MET A 82 18.85 17.46 17.77
CA MET A 82 19.27 17.11 16.40
C MET A 82 20.08 15.80 16.33
N LYS A 83 20.87 15.50 17.36
CA LYS A 83 21.73 14.29 17.38
C LYS A 83 20.87 13.03 17.39
N GLU A 84 19.82 13.02 18.21
CA GLU A 84 18.86 11.94 18.36
C GLU A 84 17.98 11.78 17.12
N ALA A 85 17.53 12.90 16.54
CA ALA A 85 16.79 12.89 15.28
C ALA A 85 17.61 12.26 14.14
N LYS A 86 18.90 12.61 14.04
CA LYS A 86 19.81 12.03 13.04
C LYS A 86 20.09 10.55 13.30
N ALA A 87 20.26 10.14 14.56
CA ALA A 87 20.49 8.73 14.91
C ALA A 87 19.31 7.84 14.50
N LEU A 88 18.07 8.28 14.79
CA LEU A 88 16.86 7.55 14.43
C LEU A 88 16.71 7.38 12.92
N LEU A 89 16.92 8.45 12.14
CA LEU A 89 16.78 8.40 10.68
C LEU A 89 17.98 7.72 10.00
N GLY A 90 19.18 7.83 10.58
CA GLY A 90 20.38 7.18 10.07
C GLY A 90 20.35 5.65 10.19
N SER A 91 19.55 5.12 11.12
CA SER A 91 19.32 3.70 11.31
C SER A 91 18.35 3.07 10.29
N LEU A 92 17.68 3.87 9.46
CA LEU A 92 16.74 3.37 8.46
C LEU A 92 17.46 2.99 7.16
N ASP A 93 16.97 1.92 6.52
CA ASP A 93 17.47 1.47 5.23
C ASP A 93 17.25 2.54 4.15
N LYS A 94 18.35 3.12 3.68
CA LYS A 94 18.36 4.18 2.67
C LYS A 94 17.95 3.69 1.28
N THR A 95 17.95 2.38 1.02
CA THR A 95 17.41 1.82 -0.23
C THR A 95 15.89 1.89 -0.28
N ARG A 96 15.24 1.77 0.90
CA ARG A 96 13.80 1.92 1.06
C ARG A 96 13.38 3.39 1.15
N TRP A 97 14.27 4.26 1.61
CA TRP A 97 14.00 5.69 1.86
C TRP A 97 15.13 6.58 1.32
N PRO A 98 15.25 6.74 -0.01
CA PRO A 98 16.34 7.46 -0.64
C PRO A 98 16.38 8.96 -0.28
N GLU A 99 15.26 9.55 0.14
CA GLU A 99 15.20 10.93 0.65
C GLU A 99 16.03 11.14 1.92
N LEU A 100 16.29 10.08 2.70
CA LEU A 100 17.15 10.12 3.89
C LEU A 100 18.64 10.25 3.53
N ALA A 101 19.01 10.33 2.25
CA ALA A 101 20.33 10.76 1.82
C ALA A 101 20.68 12.16 2.34
N ASN A 102 19.68 13.02 2.56
CA ASN A 102 19.85 14.32 3.22
C ASN A 102 18.87 14.48 4.38
N ILE A 103 19.23 13.89 5.53
CA ILE A 103 18.41 13.89 6.75
C ILE A 103 18.03 15.32 7.19
N GLU A 104 18.95 16.27 7.12
CA GLU A 104 18.65 17.66 7.52
C GLU A 104 17.60 18.31 6.64
N HIS A 105 17.64 18.05 5.33
CA HIS A 105 16.63 18.54 4.40
C HIS A 105 15.25 17.95 4.73
N VAL A 106 15.19 16.64 5.03
CA VAL A 106 13.94 15.95 5.39
C VAL A 106 13.35 16.51 6.70
N LEU A 107 14.19 16.75 7.71
CA LEU A 107 13.76 17.34 8.98
C LEU A 107 13.25 18.78 8.80
N LYS A 108 13.97 19.61 8.01
CA LYS A 108 13.59 21.00 7.72
C LYS A 108 12.31 21.11 6.89
N ALA A 109 12.06 20.18 5.96
CA ALA A 109 10.89 20.21 5.08
C ALA A 109 9.57 19.92 5.81
N ARG A 110 9.62 19.13 6.90
CA ARG A 110 8.46 18.77 7.74
C ARG A 110 8.34 19.67 8.98
N ALA A 111 9.30 20.57 9.20
CA ALA A 111 9.27 21.51 10.30
C ALA A 111 8.07 22.47 10.14
N ILE A 112 7.10 22.41 11.06
CA ILE A 112 6.00 23.36 11.08
C ILE A 112 6.59 24.72 11.48
N LYS A 113 6.72 25.65 10.53
CA LYS A 113 7.28 27.00 10.78
C LYS A 113 6.37 27.79 11.73
N GLY A 114 6.95 28.41 12.76
CA GLY A 114 6.28 29.43 13.58
C GLY A 114 5.61 28.95 14.87
N LEU A 115 5.79 27.69 15.28
CA LEU A 115 5.30 27.19 16.56
C LEU A 115 6.44 27.14 17.60
N PRO A 116 6.19 27.51 18.87
CA PRO A 116 7.20 27.46 19.92
C PRO A 116 7.69 26.02 20.12
N ALA A 117 8.97 25.88 20.51
CA ALA A 117 9.54 24.60 20.87
C ALA A 117 8.75 24.03 22.06
N PRO A 118 8.13 22.84 21.91
CA PRO A 118 7.42 22.21 23.01
C PRO A 118 8.43 21.81 24.11
N ARG A 119 7.99 21.67 25.35
CA ARG A 119 8.85 21.12 26.43
C ARG A 119 8.69 19.61 26.40
N LEU A 120 9.80 18.87 26.45
CA LEU A 120 9.70 17.42 26.64
C LEU A 120 8.92 17.15 27.93
N PRO A 121 8.04 16.13 27.95
CA PRO A 121 7.59 15.57 29.22
C PRO A 121 8.85 15.21 30.00
N MET A 122 9.04 15.85 31.15
CA MET A 122 10.13 15.54 32.05
C MET A 122 10.11 14.02 32.25
N GLU A 123 11.25 13.35 32.06
CA GLU A 123 11.47 12.09 32.78
C GLU A 123 11.02 12.35 34.22
N GLU A 124 10.17 11.51 34.78
CA GLU A 124 9.79 11.60 36.20
C GLU A 124 11.07 11.49 37.03
N SER A 125 11.75 12.62 37.20
CA SER A 125 12.63 12.87 38.32
C SER A 125 11.71 12.75 39.51
N LYS A 126 11.95 11.70 40.31
CA LYS A 126 11.56 11.60 41.70
C LYS A 126 11.24 12.99 42.24
N GLN A 127 9.98 13.24 42.56
CA GLN A 127 9.63 14.40 43.36
C GLN A 127 10.34 14.21 44.70
N GLU A 128 11.50 14.84 44.84
CA GLU A 128 11.92 15.39 46.12
C GLU A 128 10.88 16.44 46.47
N GLU A 129 10.09 16.15 47.51
CA GLU A 129 9.30 17.18 48.19
C GLU A 129 10.25 18.28 48.67
N PRO A 130 9.95 19.56 48.42
CA PRO A 130 10.74 20.64 48.97
C PRO A 130 10.46 20.76 50.48
N ALA A 131 11.56 20.85 51.23
CA ALA A 131 11.58 21.06 52.67
C ALA A 131 10.79 22.32 53.08
N GLU A 132 9.81 22.12 53.96
CA GLU A 132 9.41 23.09 54.97
C GLU A 132 9.84 22.58 56.36
N SER A 133 10.35 23.49 57.18
CA SER A 133 10.88 23.28 58.52
C SER A 133 10.49 24.51 59.36
N PRO A 134 10.53 24.51 60.72
CA PRO A 134 10.37 23.44 61.70
C PRO A 134 9.33 23.80 62.79
N ALA A 135 8.80 22.83 63.54
CA ALA A 135 8.45 23.06 64.96
C ALA A 135 8.19 21.76 65.77
N LYS A 136 8.99 21.64 66.85
CA LYS A 136 8.66 21.13 68.20
C LYS A 136 8.70 19.61 68.49
N SER A 137 9.85 19.23 69.06
CA SER A 137 10.05 18.61 70.40
C SER A 137 9.32 17.32 70.79
N ALA A 138 10.06 16.22 70.98
CA ALA A 138 10.52 15.70 72.29
C ALA A 138 11.15 14.29 72.13
N PRO A 139 12.13 13.87 72.98
CA PRO A 139 12.86 12.60 72.88
C PRO A 139 12.39 11.54 73.91
N LEU A 140 12.75 10.26 73.71
CA LEU A 140 12.94 9.16 74.70
C LEU A 140 13.31 7.89 73.91
N GLU A 141 14.58 7.42 73.91
CA GLU A 141 15.19 6.39 74.79
C GLU A 141 14.59 4.96 74.68
N HIS A 142 15.38 4.02 74.13
CA HIS A 142 15.99 2.82 74.77
C HIS A 142 16.16 1.62 73.81
N GLU A 143 17.43 1.29 73.49
CA GLU A 143 18.15 0.00 73.56
C GLU A 143 17.62 -1.35 72.98
N PRO A 144 18.52 -2.34 72.72
CA PRO A 144 18.52 -3.17 71.50
C PRO A 144 18.25 -4.67 71.72
N GLU A 145 18.04 -5.41 70.61
CA GLU A 145 18.28 -6.86 70.54
C GLU A 145 18.98 -7.24 69.21
N GLU A 146 20.18 -7.81 69.34
CA GLU A 146 20.85 -8.72 68.38
C GLU A 146 20.29 -10.16 68.59
N PRO A 147 20.49 -11.18 67.70
CA PRO A 147 21.72 -11.46 66.96
C PRO A 147 21.60 -12.19 65.59
N SER A 148 22.78 -12.51 65.02
CA SER A 148 23.09 -13.79 64.32
C SER A 148 23.56 -13.70 62.85
N THR A 149 24.85 -13.41 62.69
CA THR A 149 25.88 -14.21 61.98
C THR A 149 25.52 -15.14 60.80
N GLY A 150 25.83 -14.65 59.58
CA GLY A 150 26.59 -15.32 58.50
C GLY A 150 25.99 -16.51 57.71
N PRO A 151 26.62 -16.96 56.58
CA PRO A 151 27.78 -16.42 55.88
C PRO A 151 27.56 -16.13 54.38
N GLN A 152 28.38 -15.22 53.86
CA GLN A 152 28.60 -14.96 52.44
C GLN A 152 29.08 -16.22 51.68
N LYS A 153 28.54 -16.44 50.48
CA LYS A 153 29.16 -17.26 49.43
C LYS A 153 29.20 -16.47 48.12
N THR A 154 30.41 -16.01 47.80
CA THR A 154 31.07 -15.91 46.47
C THR A 154 30.20 -15.71 45.21
N PRO A 155 30.43 -14.67 44.40
CA PRO A 155 29.88 -14.57 43.05
C PRO A 155 30.57 -15.57 42.11
N LYS A 156 29.78 -16.33 41.35
CA LYS A 156 30.25 -17.11 40.21
C LYS A 156 30.64 -16.16 39.07
N THR A 157 31.89 -16.25 38.67
CA THR A 157 32.48 -15.60 37.49
C THR A 157 31.90 -16.25 36.22
N GLU A 158 31.23 -15.46 35.38
CA GLU A 158 30.92 -15.86 34.00
C GLU A 158 32.16 -15.66 33.10
N PRO A 159 32.40 -16.56 32.11
CA PRO A 159 33.56 -16.47 31.25
C PRO A 159 33.42 -15.39 30.17
N ARG A 160 34.52 -14.68 29.95
CA ARG A 160 34.76 -13.72 28.87
C ARG A 160 34.81 -14.44 27.51
N PRO A 161 34.16 -13.96 26.44
CA PRO A 161 34.32 -14.56 25.12
C PRO A 161 35.69 -14.20 24.51
N GLU A 162 36.37 -15.21 23.97
CA GLU A 162 37.62 -15.11 23.23
C GLU A 162 37.48 -14.34 21.92
N ILE A 163 38.51 -13.56 21.61
CA ILE A 163 38.66 -12.79 20.38
C ILE A 163 39.13 -13.74 19.27
N VAL A 164 38.26 -14.07 18.33
CA VAL A 164 38.64 -14.76 17.09
C VAL A 164 39.35 -13.76 16.16
N LYS A 165 40.62 -14.02 15.86
CA LYS A 165 41.40 -13.27 14.86
C LYS A 165 40.86 -13.57 13.45
N LEU A 166 40.44 -12.54 12.73
CA LEU A 166 40.05 -12.59 11.32
C LEU A 166 41.30 -12.59 10.42
N SER A 167 41.35 -13.53 9.48
CA SER A 167 42.33 -13.58 8.37
C SER A 167 42.09 -12.46 7.34
N PRO A 168 43.10 -12.05 6.55
CA PRO A 168 42.99 -10.93 5.62
C PRO A 168 42.09 -11.23 4.41
N PRO A 169 41.50 -10.21 3.77
CA PRO A 169 40.56 -10.38 2.66
C PRO A 169 41.28 -10.79 1.35
N GLU A 170 40.69 -11.76 0.65
CA GLU A 170 41.02 -12.11 -0.74
C GLU A 170 40.72 -10.97 -1.73
N PRO A 171 41.44 -10.91 -2.88
CA PRO A 171 41.32 -9.81 -3.83
C PRO A 171 39.98 -9.80 -4.59
N ALA A 172 39.54 -8.60 -4.95
CA ALA A 172 38.25 -8.32 -5.57
C ALA A 172 38.03 -9.06 -6.91
N PRO A 173 36.83 -9.60 -7.18
CA PRO A 173 36.51 -10.15 -8.48
C PRO A 173 36.35 -9.04 -9.53
N GLU A 174 36.83 -9.32 -10.73
CA GLU A 174 36.81 -8.45 -11.91
C GLU A 174 35.40 -7.96 -12.27
N LYS A 175 35.37 -6.78 -12.90
CA LYS A 175 34.16 -6.08 -13.38
C LYS A 175 33.31 -6.98 -14.29
N ILE A 176 32.22 -7.51 -13.74
CA ILE A 176 31.17 -8.18 -14.52
C ILE A 176 30.45 -7.13 -15.36
N LYS A 177 30.53 -7.26 -16.69
CA LYS A 177 29.74 -6.47 -17.64
C LYS A 177 28.24 -6.69 -17.39
N PRO A 178 27.39 -5.67 -17.51
CA PRO A 178 25.96 -5.82 -17.26
C PRO A 178 25.36 -6.90 -18.20
N PRO A 179 24.53 -7.83 -17.70
CA PRO A 179 23.88 -8.80 -18.56
C PRO A 179 22.88 -8.05 -19.45
N THR A 180 23.18 -8.00 -20.75
CA THR A 180 22.19 -7.73 -21.79
C THR A 180 21.17 -8.86 -21.75
N SER A 181 20.02 -8.62 -21.12
CA SER A 181 18.89 -9.54 -21.17
C SER A 181 18.29 -9.54 -22.58
N HIS A 182 18.89 -10.31 -23.47
CA HIS A 182 18.12 -10.90 -24.56
C HIS A 182 17.15 -11.88 -23.91
N VAL A 183 15.88 -11.47 -23.80
CA VAL A 183 14.79 -12.40 -23.50
C VAL A 183 14.68 -13.31 -24.72
N GLU A 184 15.18 -14.52 -24.59
CA GLU A 184 14.89 -15.60 -25.54
C GLU A 184 13.36 -15.75 -25.62
N PRO A 185 12.78 -15.87 -26.82
CA PRO A 185 11.35 -16.07 -26.96
C PRO A 185 10.96 -17.32 -26.16
N PRO A 186 9.83 -17.30 -25.41
CA PRO A 186 9.40 -18.46 -24.66
C PRO A 186 9.24 -19.64 -25.61
N GLY A 187 9.72 -20.82 -25.20
CA GLY A 187 9.51 -22.06 -25.94
C GLY A 187 8.03 -22.27 -26.30
N PRO A 188 7.73 -23.14 -27.27
CA PRO A 188 6.36 -23.32 -27.75
C PRO A 188 5.42 -23.58 -26.58
N LEU A 189 4.38 -22.73 -26.47
CA LEU A 189 3.38 -22.84 -25.42
C LEU A 189 2.81 -24.27 -25.47
N PRO A 190 2.58 -24.91 -24.31
CA PRO A 190 1.87 -26.18 -24.27
C PRO A 190 0.51 -26.01 -24.96
N PRO A 191 -0.06 -27.10 -25.51
CA PRO A 191 -1.33 -27.03 -26.24
C PRO A 191 -2.38 -26.31 -25.41
N VAL A 192 -3.06 -25.36 -26.06
CA VAL A 192 -4.11 -24.53 -25.46
C VAL A 192 -5.11 -25.45 -24.76
N ARG A 193 -5.41 -25.19 -23.48
CA ARG A 193 -6.50 -25.90 -22.81
C ARG A 193 -7.79 -25.62 -23.58
N LYS A 194 -8.67 -26.61 -23.69
CA LYS A 194 -10.02 -26.37 -24.18
C LYS A 194 -10.62 -25.17 -23.41
N PRO A 195 -11.25 -24.20 -24.09
CA PRO A 195 -11.84 -23.03 -23.44
C PRO A 195 -12.77 -23.49 -22.32
N SER A 196 -12.37 -23.29 -21.06
CA SER A 196 -13.29 -23.44 -19.94
C SER A 196 -13.98 -22.11 -19.70
N LEU A 197 -15.30 -22.11 -19.88
CA LEU A 197 -16.15 -20.95 -19.61
C LEU A 197 -16.58 -20.89 -18.13
N GLU A 198 -16.09 -21.83 -17.32
CA GLU A 198 -16.34 -21.87 -15.89
C GLU A 198 -15.83 -20.58 -15.22
N GLY A 199 -16.66 -20.01 -14.34
CA GLY A 199 -16.34 -18.76 -13.64
C GLY A 199 -16.49 -17.48 -14.48
N MET A 200 -16.94 -17.56 -15.73
CA MET A 200 -17.23 -16.37 -16.55
C MET A 200 -18.69 -15.94 -16.47
N VAL A 201 -18.90 -14.63 -16.58
CA VAL A 201 -20.21 -13.98 -16.65
C VAL A 201 -20.53 -13.68 -18.10
N ASN A 202 -21.74 -14.04 -18.56
CA ASN A 202 -22.27 -13.61 -19.86
C ASN A 202 -22.67 -12.14 -19.78
N ILE A 203 -22.12 -11.33 -20.67
CA ILE A 203 -22.40 -9.90 -20.76
C ILE A 203 -23.12 -9.66 -22.08
N PRO A 204 -24.44 -9.35 -22.04
CA PRO A 204 -25.18 -8.97 -23.24
C PRO A 204 -24.54 -7.73 -23.86
N GLY A 205 -24.32 -7.77 -25.17
CA GLY A 205 -23.82 -6.63 -25.92
C GLY A 205 -24.77 -5.44 -25.88
N GLY A 206 -24.25 -4.27 -26.19
CA GLY A 206 -25.07 -3.07 -26.31
C GLY A 206 -24.27 -1.79 -26.45
N ARG A 207 -25.00 -0.68 -26.44
CA ARG A 207 -24.43 0.66 -26.62
C ARG A 207 -24.27 1.36 -25.27
N PHE A 208 -23.11 1.98 -25.04
CA PHE A 208 -22.83 2.74 -23.83
C PHE A 208 -21.98 3.98 -24.12
N THR A 209 -21.97 4.92 -23.18
CA THR A 209 -21.02 6.02 -23.19
C THR A 209 -19.71 5.58 -22.51
N MET A 210 -18.68 5.37 -23.32
CA MET A 210 -17.31 5.13 -22.87
C MET A 210 -16.64 6.45 -22.52
N GLY A 211 -15.98 6.50 -21.37
CA GLY A 211 -15.36 7.71 -20.84
C GLY A 211 -16.30 8.62 -20.09
N VAL A 212 -15.81 9.82 -19.79
CA VAL A 212 -16.62 10.88 -19.16
C VAL A 212 -16.36 12.22 -19.84
N GLU A 213 -17.43 12.91 -20.17
CA GLU A 213 -17.37 14.28 -20.68
C GLU A 213 -17.24 15.27 -19.51
N PHE A 214 -16.36 16.26 -19.63
CA PHE A 214 -16.27 17.32 -18.62
C PHE A 214 -17.41 18.33 -18.83
N SER A 215 -18.19 18.58 -17.77
CA SER A 215 -19.05 19.77 -17.75
C SER A 215 -18.18 21.05 -17.70
N LYS A 216 -18.62 22.11 -18.39
CA LYS A 216 -17.90 23.41 -18.45
C LYS A 216 -17.61 24.01 -17.06
N GLN A 217 -18.37 23.63 -16.03
CA GLN A 217 -18.24 24.08 -14.65
C GLN A 217 -17.00 23.52 -13.93
N SER A 218 -16.51 22.33 -14.33
CA SER A 218 -15.31 21.71 -13.72
C SER A 218 -14.01 22.44 -14.06
N ARG A 219 -14.00 23.25 -15.13
CA ARG A 219 -12.83 24.05 -15.57
C ARG A 219 -12.41 25.13 -14.57
N ARG A 220 -13.29 25.58 -13.66
CA ARG A 220 -13.02 26.67 -12.71
C ARG A 220 -12.21 26.25 -11.48
N SER A 221 -12.13 24.96 -11.16
CA SER A 221 -11.36 24.46 -10.01
C SER A 221 -9.90 24.17 -10.40
N ARG A 222 -9.05 25.22 -10.45
CA ARG A 222 -7.61 25.10 -10.76
C ARG A 222 -6.82 24.17 -9.81
N ARG A 223 -7.35 23.83 -8.63
CA ARG A 223 -6.71 22.93 -7.62
C ARG A 223 -7.02 21.43 -7.77
N ARG A 224 -7.92 21.02 -8.67
CA ARG A 224 -8.29 19.59 -8.88
C ARG A 224 -7.67 19.02 -10.16
N ARG A 225 -6.36 19.18 -10.31
CA ARG A 225 -5.58 18.67 -11.45
C ARG A 225 -5.11 17.22 -11.26
N VAL A 226 -5.79 16.42 -10.43
CA VAL A 226 -5.57 14.98 -10.34
C VAL A 226 -6.40 14.30 -11.43
N ILE A 227 -5.88 14.45 -12.65
CA ILE A 227 -5.97 13.59 -13.84
C ILE A 227 -7.02 12.46 -13.77
N LEU A 228 -8.30 12.82 -13.90
CA LEU A 228 -9.11 12.16 -14.91
C LEU A 228 -8.58 12.68 -16.25
N LYS A 229 -7.77 11.89 -16.97
CA LYS A 229 -7.62 12.11 -18.41
C LYS A 229 -8.98 11.77 -19.02
N ALA A 230 -9.90 12.75 -19.00
CA ALA A 230 -11.21 12.59 -19.58
C ALA A 230 -11.06 12.16 -21.03
N THR A 231 -11.44 10.92 -21.28
CA THR A 231 -11.76 10.43 -22.61
C THR A 231 -13.12 11.03 -22.90
N GLY A 232 -13.19 12.04 -23.79
CA GLY A 232 -14.44 12.74 -24.07
C GLY A 232 -15.52 11.71 -24.33
N GLY A 233 -16.57 11.70 -23.49
CA GLY A 233 -17.57 10.63 -23.46
C GLY A 233 -18.07 10.33 -24.87
N ARG A 234 -17.90 9.09 -25.34
CA ARG A 234 -18.23 8.72 -26.72
C ARG A 234 -19.16 7.50 -26.73
N PRO A 235 -20.14 7.46 -27.65
CA PRO A 235 -20.95 6.26 -27.84
C PRO A 235 -20.06 5.15 -28.41
N VAL A 236 -20.08 4.00 -27.76
CA VAL A 236 -19.41 2.77 -28.20
C VAL A 236 -20.42 1.65 -28.15
N GLU A 237 -20.31 0.74 -29.11
CA GLU A 237 -21.09 -0.49 -29.18
C GLU A 237 -20.15 -1.66 -28.92
N VAL A 238 -20.58 -2.56 -28.05
CA VAL A 238 -19.84 -3.76 -27.66
C VAL A 238 -20.72 -4.96 -27.97
N ALA A 239 -20.17 -5.94 -28.69
CA ALA A 239 -20.86 -7.21 -28.95
C ALA A 239 -21.09 -7.99 -27.64
N SER A 240 -21.93 -9.02 -27.66
CA SER A 240 -22.03 -9.93 -26.51
C SER A 240 -20.71 -10.67 -26.31
N PHE A 241 -20.29 -10.80 -25.06
CA PHE A 241 -19.03 -11.45 -24.70
C PHE A 241 -19.14 -12.06 -23.30
N ARG A 242 -18.09 -12.75 -22.89
CA ARG A 242 -17.92 -13.30 -21.55
C ARG A 242 -16.74 -12.64 -20.87
N LEU A 243 -16.86 -12.39 -19.57
CA LEU A 243 -15.77 -11.86 -18.75
C LEU A 243 -15.62 -12.70 -17.49
N ASP A 244 -14.40 -13.01 -17.08
CA ASP A 244 -14.15 -13.65 -15.79
C ASP A 244 -14.81 -12.83 -14.67
N LYS A 245 -15.55 -13.53 -13.79
CA LYS A 245 -16.26 -12.90 -12.67
C LYS A 245 -15.30 -12.14 -11.74
N PHE A 246 -14.10 -12.69 -11.59
CA PHE A 246 -13.04 -12.22 -10.70
C PHE A 246 -11.72 -12.05 -11.47
N GLU A 247 -10.75 -11.35 -10.89
CA GLU A 247 -9.38 -11.39 -11.40
C GLU A 247 -8.79 -12.80 -11.31
N VAL A 248 -7.82 -13.10 -12.19
CA VAL A 248 -7.12 -14.38 -12.17
C VAL A 248 -6.41 -14.54 -10.83
N THR A 249 -6.62 -15.66 -10.16
CA THR A 249 -6.04 -15.92 -8.84
C THR A 249 -4.68 -16.60 -8.93
N ASN A 250 -3.92 -16.56 -7.84
CA ASN A 250 -2.67 -17.31 -7.72
C ASN A 250 -2.87 -18.82 -7.96
N ALA A 251 -3.97 -19.41 -7.50
CA ALA A 251 -4.24 -20.83 -7.73
C ALA A 251 -4.33 -21.14 -9.24
N LEU A 252 -5.12 -20.34 -9.97
CA LEU A 252 -5.32 -20.50 -11.41
C LEU A 252 -4.04 -20.23 -12.21
N TYR A 253 -3.33 -19.15 -11.90
CA TYR A 253 -2.06 -18.85 -12.56
C TYR A 253 -0.96 -19.86 -12.17
N GLY A 254 -1.05 -20.49 -11.00
CA GLY A 254 -0.18 -21.59 -10.59
C GLY A 254 -0.33 -22.84 -11.48
N ASP A 255 -1.55 -23.13 -11.96
CA ASP A 255 -1.76 -24.20 -12.96
C ASP A 255 -1.04 -23.88 -14.28
N PHE A 256 -1.11 -22.63 -14.73
CA PHE A 256 -0.40 -22.16 -15.92
C PHE A 256 1.11 -22.28 -15.76
N VAL A 257 1.67 -21.84 -14.63
CA VAL A 257 3.10 -21.94 -14.32
C VAL A 257 3.56 -23.40 -14.34
N ARG A 258 2.80 -24.31 -13.72
CA ARG A 258 3.11 -25.75 -13.72
C ARG A 258 3.04 -26.35 -15.13
N ALA A 259 1.99 -26.04 -15.89
CA ALA A 259 1.77 -26.60 -17.22
C ALA A 259 2.82 -26.12 -18.24
N THR A 260 3.26 -24.87 -18.12
CA THR A 260 4.25 -24.26 -19.03
C THR A 260 5.69 -24.42 -18.56
N LYS A 261 5.91 -24.88 -17.32
CA LYS A 261 7.20 -24.82 -16.63
C LYS A 261 7.78 -23.40 -16.59
N GLY A 262 6.89 -22.41 -16.49
CA GLY A 262 7.25 -21.00 -16.43
C GLY A 262 7.79 -20.58 -15.06
N SER A 263 8.24 -19.34 -14.94
CA SER A 263 8.70 -18.76 -13.68
C SER A 263 7.55 -18.18 -12.86
N GLU A 264 7.67 -18.25 -11.54
CA GLU A 264 6.77 -17.53 -10.63
C GLU A 264 6.95 -16.00 -10.76
N PRO A 265 5.86 -15.22 -10.72
CA PRO A 265 5.92 -13.76 -10.60
C PRO A 265 6.69 -13.28 -9.35
N PRO A 266 7.34 -12.10 -9.41
CA PRO A 266 8.32 -11.66 -8.40
C PRO A 266 7.76 -11.41 -6.99
N PHE A 267 6.45 -11.23 -6.84
CA PHE A 267 5.81 -11.00 -5.53
C PHE A 267 5.15 -12.25 -4.94
N TRP A 268 5.10 -13.34 -5.70
CA TRP A 268 4.26 -14.50 -5.39
C TRP A 268 4.56 -15.15 -4.04
N ARG A 269 5.81 -15.07 -3.57
CA ARG A 269 6.26 -15.62 -2.28
C ARG A 269 6.25 -14.63 -1.12
N LYS A 270 5.78 -13.39 -1.34
CA LYS A 270 5.71 -12.37 -0.28
C LYS A 270 4.39 -12.49 0.48
N VAL A 271 4.44 -12.34 1.81
CA VAL A 271 3.33 -12.63 2.75
C VAL A 271 1.97 -12.03 2.37
N HIS A 272 1.93 -10.85 1.72
CA HIS A 272 0.68 -10.20 1.31
C HIS A 272 0.13 -10.66 -0.05
N PHE A 273 0.81 -11.59 -0.73
CA PHE A 273 0.53 -11.98 -2.13
C PHE A 273 0.53 -13.49 -2.35
N THR A 274 0.73 -14.31 -1.31
CA THR A 274 0.90 -15.78 -1.42
C THR A 274 -0.41 -16.57 -1.44
N GLY A 275 -1.52 -16.00 -0.95
CA GLY A 275 -2.78 -16.73 -0.78
C GLY A 275 -3.38 -17.22 -2.12
N PRO A 276 -3.95 -18.45 -2.17
CA PRO A 276 -4.42 -19.06 -3.43
C PRO A 276 -5.57 -18.31 -4.08
N HIS A 277 -6.41 -17.62 -3.28
CA HIS A 277 -7.54 -16.83 -3.76
C HIS A 277 -7.22 -15.34 -3.94
N LEU A 278 -5.98 -14.91 -3.67
CA LEU A 278 -5.55 -13.56 -4.02
C LEU A 278 -5.39 -13.45 -5.54
N PRO A 279 -5.64 -12.27 -6.13
CA PRO A 279 -5.30 -12.04 -7.53
C PRO A 279 -3.80 -12.19 -7.74
N VAL A 280 -3.41 -12.80 -8.85
CA VAL A 280 -2.01 -12.80 -9.28
C VAL A 280 -1.56 -11.37 -9.55
N VAL A 281 -0.36 -11.02 -9.08
CA VAL A 281 0.24 -9.70 -9.31
C VAL A 281 1.68 -9.77 -9.80
N GLY A 282 2.18 -8.67 -10.35
CA GLY A 282 3.55 -8.58 -10.87
C GLY A 282 3.73 -9.31 -12.20
N VAL A 283 2.63 -9.51 -12.92
CA VAL A 283 2.61 -10.03 -14.28
C VAL A 283 2.69 -8.89 -15.29
N THR A 284 3.44 -9.14 -16.34
CA THR A 284 3.53 -8.28 -17.52
C THR A 284 2.27 -8.43 -18.37
N TRP A 285 2.05 -7.48 -19.28
CA TRP A 285 0.96 -7.57 -20.25
C TRP A 285 1.09 -8.81 -21.14
N GLN A 286 2.32 -9.17 -21.56
CA GLN A 286 2.57 -10.37 -22.36
C GLN A 286 2.22 -11.66 -21.61
N GLU A 287 2.54 -11.74 -20.32
CA GLU A 287 2.21 -12.91 -19.49
C GLU A 287 0.71 -13.04 -19.25
N ALA A 288 0.02 -11.92 -18.98
CA ALA A 288 -1.43 -11.89 -18.84
C ALA A 288 -2.11 -12.39 -20.13
N ARG A 289 -1.64 -11.91 -21.30
CA ARG A 289 -2.11 -12.37 -22.62
C ARG A 289 -1.80 -13.84 -22.87
N ALA A 290 -0.60 -14.30 -22.53
CA ALA A 290 -0.19 -15.70 -22.69
C ALA A 290 -1.01 -16.64 -21.80
N TYR A 291 -1.30 -16.25 -20.55
CA TYR A 291 -2.19 -16.99 -19.67
C TYR A 291 -3.60 -17.09 -20.27
N CYS A 292 -4.19 -15.97 -20.71
CA CYS A 292 -5.54 -16.02 -21.25
C CYS A 292 -5.59 -16.92 -22.50
N ALA A 293 -4.60 -16.81 -23.39
CA ALA A 293 -4.51 -17.69 -24.56
C ALA A 293 -4.38 -19.17 -24.17
N TRP A 294 -3.52 -19.50 -23.19
CA TRP A 294 -3.38 -20.86 -22.67
C TRP A 294 -4.69 -21.40 -22.07
N ALA A 295 -5.48 -20.54 -21.42
CA ALA A 295 -6.78 -20.86 -20.86
C ALA A 295 -7.92 -20.94 -21.92
N GLY A 296 -7.61 -20.76 -23.21
CA GLY A 296 -8.60 -20.71 -24.29
C GLY A 296 -9.45 -19.44 -24.29
N LYS A 297 -8.90 -18.34 -23.77
CA LYS A 297 -9.53 -17.03 -23.59
C LYS A 297 -8.65 -15.94 -24.23
N ARG A 298 -9.00 -14.66 -24.02
CA ARG A 298 -8.20 -13.49 -24.40
C ARG A 298 -8.21 -12.43 -23.29
N LEU A 299 -7.39 -11.40 -23.39
CA LEU A 299 -7.62 -10.20 -22.58
C LEU A 299 -8.90 -9.49 -23.05
N PRO A 300 -9.65 -8.84 -22.14
CA PRO A 300 -10.71 -7.93 -22.54
C PRO A 300 -10.12 -6.73 -23.28
N THR A 301 -10.90 -6.16 -24.19
CA THR A 301 -10.65 -4.80 -24.68
C THR A 301 -11.00 -3.78 -23.57
N GLU A 302 -10.46 -2.57 -23.67
CA GLU A 302 -10.78 -1.48 -22.76
C GLU A 302 -12.28 -1.17 -22.78
N ALA A 303 -12.90 -1.24 -23.97
CA ALA A 303 -14.33 -1.00 -24.16
C ALA A 303 -15.19 -2.07 -23.49
N GLU A 304 -14.84 -3.35 -23.64
CA GLU A 304 -15.51 -4.46 -22.96
C GLU A 304 -15.39 -4.35 -21.45
N TRP A 305 -14.19 -4.10 -20.93
CA TRP A 305 -13.96 -3.95 -19.51
C TRP A 305 -14.81 -2.80 -18.93
N GLU A 306 -14.82 -1.66 -19.62
CA GLU A 306 -15.57 -0.50 -19.14
C GLU A 306 -17.08 -0.68 -19.29
N TYR A 307 -17.55 -1.35 -20.34
CA TYR A 307 -18.94 -1.76 -20.48
C TYR A 307 -19.36 -2.69 -19.35
N ALA A 308 -18.56 -3.71 -19.05
CA ALA A 308 -18.82 -4.64 -17.94
C ALA A 308 -18.94 -3.92 -16.59
N ALA A 309 -18.15 -2.87 -16.38
CA ALA A 309 -18.22 -2.04 -15.17
C ALA A 309 -19.42 -1.06 -15.19
N ARG A 310 -19.76 -0.47 -16.32
CA ARG A 310 -20.76 0.63 -16.38
C ARG A 310 -22.18 0.16 -16.68
N GLY A 311 -22.31 -0.90 -17.48
CA GLY A 311 -23.53 -1.27 -18.20
C GLY A 311 -23.91 -0.29 -19.31
N ALA A 312 -25.01 -0.60 -20.00
CA ALA A 312 -25.54 0.20 -21.10
C ALA A 312 -25.97 1.63 -20.70
N GLY A 313 -26.09 2.52 -21.69
CA GLY A 313 -26.59 3.89 -21.54
C GLY A 313 -25.54 4.90 -21.05
N LYS A 314 -25.97 5.88 -20.22
CA LYS A 314 -25.11 6.99 -19.73
C LYS A 314 -24.00 6.53 -18.76
N GLY A 315 -24.04 5.26 -18.35
CA GLY A 315 -23.00 4.54 -17.62
C GLY A 315 -22.88 4.93 -16.14
N ARG A 316 -22.57 3.93 -15.30
CA ARG A 316 -22.37 4.11 -13.84
C ARG A 316 -20.97 4.66 -13.54
N ARG A 317 -20.84 5.51 -12.52
CA ARG A 317 -19.53 6.03 -12.08
C ARG A 317 -18.63 4.92 -11.51
N TYR A 318 -19.21 4.01 -10.74
CA TYR A 318 -18.60 2.82 -10.16
C TYR A 318 -19.38 1.59 -10.61
N PRO A 319 -18.83 0.37 -10.52
CA PRO A 319 -19.55 -0.85 -10.90
C PRO A 319 -20.95 -0.96 -10.29
N TRP A 320 -21.05 -0.67 -8.99
CA TRP A 320 -22.30 -0.74 -8.21
C TRP A 320 -23.22 0.47 -8.37
N GLY A 321 -22.83 1.52 -9.11
CA GLY A 321 -23.66 2.71 -9.29
C GLY A 321 -22.91 4.03 -9.19
N ASN A 322 -23.64 5.11 -8.89
CA ASN A 322 -23.08 6.47 -8.92
C ASN A 322 -22.61 6.99 -7.55
N ALA A 323 -23.14 6.42 -6.47
CA ALA A 323 -22.79 6.81 -5.11
C ALA A 323 -21.47 6.16 -4.68
N ARG A 324 -20.65 6.94 -3.97
CA ARG A 324 -19.43 6.41 -3.32
C ARG A 324 -19.82 5.45 -2.20
N ARG A 325 -19.25 4.25 -2.22
CA ARG A 325 -19.46 3.19 -1.23
C ARG A 325 -18.12 2.53 -0.92
N ASP A 326 -17.44 2.98 0.13
CA ASP A 326 -16.06 2.54 0.40
C ASP A 326 -15.95 1.05 0.71
N ARG A 327 -17.01 0.46 1.28
CA ARG A 327 -17.08 -0.97 1.62
C ARG A 327 -17.21 -1.87 0.39
N ASN A 328 -17.45 -1.32 -0.79
CA ASN A 328 -17.68 -2.07 -2.02
C ASN A 328 -16.39 -2.35 -2.80
N ALA A 329 -15.25 -1.86 -2.32
CA ALA A 329 -13.96 -2.02 -3.00
C ALA A 329 -12.82 -2.23 -2.00
N VAL A 330 -11.67 -2.67 -2.51
CA VAL A 330 -10.40 -2.74 -1.76
C VAL A 330 -9.48 -1.64 -2.29
N PHE A 331 -9.20 -0.62 -1.49
CA PHE A 331 -8.41 0.53 -1.93
C PHE A 331 -7.84 1.31 -0.74
N GLY A 332 -6.92 2.24 -1.00
CA GLY A 332 -6.37 3.18 -0.03
C GLY A 332 -5.45 2.60 1.03
N LEU A 333 -5.07 1.31 0.92
CA LEU A 333 -4.21 0.62 1.87
C LEU A 333 -2.75 1.08 1.71
N SER A 334 -2.02 1.17 2.82
CA SER A 334 -0.59 1.47 2.78
C SER A 334 0.20 0.29 2.19
N PRO A 335 1.24 0.54 1.37
CA PRO A 335 2.17 -0.50 0.90
C PRO A 335 2.79 -1.35 2.01
N ASP A 336 2.90 -0.78 3.22
CA ASP A 336 3.48 -1.44 4.40
C ASP A 336 2.43 -2.20 5.24
N ALA A 337 1.14 -2.01 4.97
CA ALA A 337 0.03 -2.54 5.79
C ALA A 337 -0.85 -3.57 5.05
N GLY A 338 -0.54 -3.91 3.80
CA GLY A 338 -1.30 -4.92 3.09
C GLY A 338 -0.89 -5.17 1.64
N GLY A 339 -1.77 -5.89 0.96
CA GLY A 339 -1.76 -6.20 -0.46
C GLY A 339 -3.20 -6.36 -0.94
N PRO A 340 -3.41 -6.95 -2.13
CA PRO A 340 -4.76 -7.26 -2.58
C PRO A 340 -5.48 -8.17 -1.57
N LYS A 341 -6.80 -8.26 -1.69
CA LYS A 341 -7.60 -9.22 -0.91
C LYS A 341 -8.04 -10.35 -1.81
N ALA A 342 -8.51 -11.42 -1.17
CA ALA A 342 -9.08 -12.53 -1.91
C ALA A 342 -10.22 -12.01 -2.79
N VAL A 343 -10.29 -12.52 -4.01
CA VAL A 343 -11.35 -12.13 -4.94
C VAL A 343 -12.73 -12.47 -4.37
N GLY A 344 -13.74 -11.68 -4.69
CA GLY A 344 -15.12 -11.88 -4.24
C GLY A 344 -15.39 -11.57 -2.77
N ARG A 345 -14.50 -10.85 -2.09
CA ARG A 345 -14.72 -10.36 -0.72
C ARG A 345 -15.55 -9.09 -0.65
N ARG A 346 -15.99 -8.58 -1.80
CA ARG A 346 -16.76 -7.34 -1.98
C ARG A 346 -17.94 -7.54 -2.93
N PRO A 347 -18.87 -8.48 -2.66
CA PRO A 347 -19.96 -8.81 -3.58
C PRO A 347 -20.92 -7.64 -3.84
N GLU A 348 -21.08 -6.74 -2.87
CA GLU A 348 -21.85 -5.49 -3.01
C GLU A 348 -21.20 -4.52 -4.01
N GLY A 349 -19.93 -4.76 -4.37
CA GLY A 349 -19.19 -4.05 -5.40
C GLY A 349 -19.39 -4.58 -6.82
N ALA A 350 -20.21 -5.61 -7.01
CA ALA A 350 -20.49 -6.15 -8.33
C ALA A 350 -21.07 -5.10 -9.29
N SER A 351 -20.77 -5.26 -10.57
CA SER A 351 -21.44 -4.52 -11.63
C SER A 351 -22.88 -5.01 -11.85
N VAL A 352 -23.64 -4.31 -12.68
CA VAL A 352 -25.00 -4.75 -13.09
C VAL A 352 -25.00 -6.11 -13.77
N HIS A 353 -23.87 -6.53 -14.33
CA HIS A 353 -23.72 -7.83 -14.97
C HIS A 353 -23.29 -8.93 -13.97
N GLY A 354 -22.97 -8.58 -12.72
CA GLY A 354 -22.52 -9.54 -11.70
C GLY A 354 -21.02 -9.79 -11.68
N VAL A 355 -20.23 -8.99 -12.40
CA VAL A 355 -18.76 -9.05 -12.36
C VAL A 355 -18.26 -8.28 -11.13
N GLU A 356 -17.40 -8.91 -10.34
CA GLU A 356 -16.91 -8.39 -9.08
C GLU A 356 -15.49 -7.81 -9.21
N ASP A 357 -15.09 -7.01 -8.22
CA ASP A 357 -13.77 -6.42 -8.08
C ASP A 357 -13.30 -5.55 -9.27
N LEU A 358 -14.21 -5.10 -10.15
CA LEU A 358 -13.92 -4.13 -11.22
C LEU A 358 -13.55 -2.72 -10.70
N ALA A 359 -13.48 -2.52 -9.38
CA ALA A 359 -13.00 -1.29 -8.78
C ALA A 359 -12.15 -1.61 -7.55
N GLY A 360 -10.89 -1.20 -7.59
CA GLY A 360 -9.91 -1.48 -6.54
C GLY A 360 -9.26 -2.85 -6.73
N ASN A 361 -8.79 -3.42 -5.63
CA ASN A 361 -8.02 -4.67 -5.57
C ASN A 361 -6.75 -4.62 -6.43
N VAL A 362 -6.77 -4.94 -7.71
CA VAL A 362 -5.60 -4.80 -8.60
C VAL A 362 -5.96 -4.05 -9.87
N TRP A 363 -4.99 -3.32 -10.42
CA TRP A 363 -5.10 -2.82 -11.78
C TRP A 363 -5.11 -3.99 -12.75
N GLU A 364 -5.93 -3.90 -13.79
CA GLU A 364 -6.10 -4.98 -14.74
C GLU A 364 -5.59 -4.59 -16.12
N TRP A 365 -4.66 -5.39 -16.65
CA TRP A 365 -4.23 -5.30 -18.04
C TRP A 365 -5.43 -5.57 -18.97
N VAL A 366 -5.56 -4.73 -19.99
CA VAL A 366 -6.48 -4.94 -21.13
C VAL A 366 -5.69 -4.99 -22.44
N GLU A 367 -6.29 -5.46 -23.53
CA GLU A 367 -5.59 -5.64 -24.82
C GLU A 367 -5.07 -4.31 -25.40
N ASP A 368 -5.84 -3.24 -25.24
CA ASP A 368 -5.63 -1.94 -25.90
C ASP A 368 -4.33 -1.22 -25.52
N GLU A 369 -3.72 -0.58 -26.52
CA GLU A 369 -2.66 0.39 -26.28
C GLU A 369 -3.23 1.68 -25.64
N PHE A 370 -2.48 2.23 -24.68
CA PHE A 370 -2.91 3.41 -23.95
C PHE A 370 -2.72 4.68 -24.77
N ASN A 371 -3.77 5.49 -24.85
CA ASN A 371 -3.79 6.72 -25.63
C ASN A 371 -4.37 7.90 -24.81
N ASN A 372 -4.53 9.07 -25.42
CA ASN A 372 -5.07 10.24 -24.72
C ASN A 372 -6.62 10.31 -24.68
N GLY A 373 -7.31 9.31 -25.22
CA GLY A 373 -8.77 9.20 -25.16
C GLY A 373 -9.56 10.03 -26.17
N ARG A 374 -8.89 10.67 -27.14
CA ARG A 374 -9.53 11.38 -28.25
C ARG A 374 -9.88 10.42 -29.39
N LYS A 375 -10.81 10.83 -30.26
CA LYS A 375 -11.32 10.02 -31.39
C LYS A 375 -10.20 9.44 -32.26
N ASP A 376 -9.15 10.23 -32.53
CA ASP A 376 -8.01 9.85 -33.38
C ASP A 376 -6.70 9.76 -32.59
N ALA A 377 -6.80 9.36 -31.32
CA ALA A 377 -5.67 9.34 -30.41
C ALA A 377 -4.67 8.25 -30.80
N ARG A 378 -3.46 8.67 -31.19
CA ARG A 378 -2.33 7.76 -31.31
C ARG A 378 -1.93 7.21 -29.92
N PRO A 379 -1.41 5.98 -29.86
CA PRO A 379 -0.84 5.40 -28.65
C PRO A 379 0.26 6.29 -28.06
N ILE A 380 0.21 6.50 -26.75
CA ILE A 380 1.27 7.16 -26.00
C ILE A 380 2.46 6.20 -25.93
N ARG A 381 3.65 6.73 -26.22
CA ARG A 381 4.90 5.97 -26.19
C ARG A 381 5.82 6.46 -25.07
N ARG A 382 6.59 5.55 -24.50
CA ARG A 382 7.72 5.83 -23.60
C ARG A 382 8.92 5.04 -24.13
N ASN A 383 10.03 5.72 -24.38
CA ASN A 383 11.24 5.11 -24.97
C ASN A 383 10.93 4.34 -26.27
N GLY A 384 10.14 4.93 -27.17
CA GLY A 384 9.74 4.33 -28.45
C GLY A 384 8.67 3.23 -28.38
N ARG A 385 8.36 2.70 -27.19
CA ARG A 385 7.41 1.60 -26.99
C ARG A 385 6.02 2.11 -26.62
N ALA A 386 4.98 1.54 -27.22
CA ALA A 386 3.60 1.87 -26.88
C ALA A 386 3.28 1.37 -25.46
N LEU A 387 2.60 2.21 -24.69
CA LEU A 387 2.07 1.84 -23.39
C LEU A 387 0.82 0.96 -23.57
N ARG A 388 0.56 0.06 -22.62
CA ARG A 388 -0.68 -0.74 -22.55
C ARG A 388 -1.61 -0.19 -21.49
N THR A 389 -2.91 -0.35 -21.70
CA THR A 389 -3.93 0.22 -20.82
C THR A 389 -4.16 -0.66 -19.58
N LEU A 390 -4.39 0.01 -18.45
CA LEU A 390 -4.77 -0.58 -17.17
C LEU A 390 -6.09 0.05 -16.68
N LYS A 391 -6.97 -0.78 -16.12
CA LYS A 391 -8.30 -0.39 -15.64
C LYS A 391 -8.52 -0.83 -14.17
N GLY A 392 -9.54 -0.28 -13.51
CA GLY A 392 -10.00 -0.71 -12.17
C GLY A 392 -9.42 0.02 -10.96
N GLY A 393 -8.20 0.55 -11.04
CA GLY A 393 -7.50 1.01 -9.84
C GLY A 393 -6.96 -0.18 -9.03
N SER A 394 -6.40 0.06 -7.84
CA SER A 394 -5.88 -1.03 -7.01
C SER A 394 -5.97 -0.72 -5.52
N TRP A 395 -5.60 -1.71 -4.71
CA TRP A 395 -5.56 -1.70 -3.25
C TRP A 395 -4.79 -0.53 -2.65
N VAL A 396 -3.78 0.01 -3.35
CA VAL A 396 -2.95 1.14 -2.89
C VAL A 396 -3.50 2.50 -3.32
N ASN A 397 -4.39 2.56 -4.32
CA ASN A 397 -4.86 3.83 -4.85
C ASN A 397 -6.00 4.42 -4.00
N GLY A 398 -6.14 5.74 -4.02
CA GLY A 398 -7.29 6.40 -3.41
C GLY A 398 -8.57 6.28 -4.25
N TRP A 399 -9.68 6.71 -3.65
CA TRP A 399 -11.04 6.56 -4.18
C TRP A 399 -11.25 7.09 -5.62
N TRP A 400 -10.43 8.03 -6.07
CA TRP A 400 -10.51 8.59 -7.43
C TRP A 400 -10.17 7.57 -8.51
N ALA A 401 -9.35 6.56 -8.20
CA ALA A 401 -8.94 5.53 -9.14
C ALA A 401 -10.02 4.47 -9.38
N LEU A 402 -11.06 4.43 -8.53
CA LEU A 402 -12.14 3.43 -8.57
C LEU A 402 -13.21 3.72 -9.62
N ALA A 403 -13.19 4.90 -10.24
CA ALA A 403 -14.19 5.22 -11.26
C ALA A 403 -14.05 4.28 -12.46
N SER A 404 -15.16 3.74 -12.96
CA SER A 404 -15.16 2.77 -14.06
C SER A 404 -14.50 3.33 -15.34
N SER A 405 -14.58 4.65 -15.55
CA SER A 405 -13.93 5.35 -16.67
C SER A 405 -12.46 5.69 -16.43
N HIS A 406 -11.93 5.43 -15.22
CA HIS A 406 -10.55 5.70 -14.92
C HIS A 406 -9.67 4.71 -15.70
N ARG A 407 -8.54 5.22 -16.18
CA ARG A 407 -7.59 4.48 -17.00
C ARG A 407 -6.20 5.05 -16.76
N THR A 408 -5.22 4.17 -16.76
CA THR A 408 -3.81 4.54 -16.82
C THR A 408 -3.11 3.68 -17.86
N GLY A 409 -1.85 3.98 -18.14
CA GLY A 409 -1.05 3.11 -19.00
C GLY A 409 0.38 3.07 -18.55
N ASP A 410 0.99 1.91 -18.75
CA ASP A 410 2.39 1.68 -18.45
C ASP A 410 3.04 0.78 -19.52
N LEU A 411 4.35 0.63 -19.45
CA LEU A 411 5.09 -0.21 -20.38
C LEU A 411 4.67 -1.69 -20.21
N PRO A 412 4.56 -2.45 -21.31
CA PRO A 412 3.99 -3.80 -21.27
C PRO A 412 4.81 -4.79 -20.42
N ASP A 413 6.11 -4.55 -20.26
CA ASP A 413 7.04 -5.35 -19.45
C ASP A 413 7.11 -4.92 -17.97
N ARG A 414 6.27 -3.97 -17.54
CA ARG A 414 6.24 -3.54 -16.14
C ARG A 414 5.58 -4.57 -15.24
N ARG A 415 6.21 -4.79 -14.09
CA ARG A 415 5.75 -5.67 -13.02
C ARG A 415 5.61 -4.87 -11.73
N LEU A 416 4.39 -4.63 -11.29
CA LEU A 416 4.11 -3.97 -10.02
C LEU A 416 3.23 -4.86 -9.13
N PRO A 417 3.32 -4.74 -7.79
CA PRO A 417 2.53 -5.55 -6.84
C PRO A 417 1.04 -5.20 -6.83
N ALA A 418 0.63 -4.25 -7.68
CA ALA A 418 -0.73 -3.82 -7.88
C ALA A 418 -1.26 -4.15 -9.29
N TYR A 419 -0.47 -4.81 -10.15
CA TYR A 419 -0.84 -5.12 -11.53
C TYR A 419 -1.17 -6.61 -11.68
N GLY A 420 -2.43 -6.89 -12.00
CA GLY A 420 -2.98 -8.19 -12.34
C GLY A 420 -3.81 -8.11 -13.62
N PHE A 421 -4.79 -8.99 -13.78
CA PHE A 421 -5.65 -9.05 -14.96
C PHE A 421 -6.84 -10.01 -14.75
N ARG A 422 -7.78 -9.96 -15.69
CA ARG A 422 -8.84 -10.96 -15.87
C ARG A 422 -8.97 -11.30 -17.36
N CYS A 423 -9.55 -12.44 -17.70
CA CYS A 423 -9.75 -12.83 -19.10
C CYS A 423 -11.18 -12.58 -19.57
N ALA A 424 -11.32 -12.44 -20.89
CA ALA A 424 -12.57 -12.40 -21.63
C ALA A 424 -12.61 -13.53 -22.67
N ALA A 425 -13.79 -13.86 -23.13
CA ALA A 425 -14.01 -14.78 -24.24
C ALA A 425 -15.17 -14.27 -25.09
N ASP A 426 -15.20 -14.63 -26.36
CA ASP A 426 -16.31 -14.28 -27.23
C ASP A 426 -17.57 -15.05 -26.79
N ALA A 427 -18.75 -14.46 -27.02
CA ALA A 427 -19.99 -15.22 -26.81
C ALA A 427 -20.05 -16.37 -27.83
N PRO A 428 -20.58 -17.56 -27.46
CA PRO A 428 -20.89 -18.58 -28.45
C PRO A 428 -21.85 -17.98 -29.49
N GLU A 429 -21.60 -18.30 -30.76
CA GLU A 429 -22.46 -17.93 -31.90
C GLU A 429 -23.92 -18.37 -31.72
#